data_AF-A0A7K5QP03-F1
#
_entry.id   AF-A0A7K5QP03-F1
#
_cell.length_a   1.000
_cell.length_b   1.000
_cell.length_c   1.000
_cell.angle_alpha   90.00
_cell.angle_beta   90.00
_cell.angle_gamma   90.00
#
_symmetry.space_group_name_H-M   'P 1'
#
loop_
_entity.id
_entity.type
_entity.pdbx_description
1 polymer ?
#
loop_
_entity_poly.entity_id
_entity_poly.type
_entity_poly.pdbx_seq_one_letter_code
_entity_poly.pdbx_strand_id
1 'polypeptide(L)'
;EPQTDIGLPHERPSRAEELKERKRILRENRRNAEMERAARLRTVLIPLEEVRAEWERTSGPFHKQRVAKHCGVFRDLFQGATFTPWVALRVQYSQEDEHLVPVYYGNMVTPSEASSPPEVSYEADKGSLWTLLLTNPDGHLRDADSEYLHWLVTNIPGSDIKAGKEMCHYLPPFPAMGTGYHRLIFLLFKQRGPIDFSQDARPAPCYSLKMRTFSTFDFYRKHKDAITPAGLAFFQCQWDSSVTSTFHQLLNMREPVFEFVRPPPYHPRQVKFPRHQPLRYLDRYRDSQEPTYGIY
;
A
#
# COMPACT_ATOMS: atom_id res chain seq x y z
N GLU A 1 8.22 -6.68 22.67
CA GLU A 1 7.04 -6.16 23.38
C GLU A 1 5.78 -6.65 22.69
N PRO A 2 4.67 -6.91 23.39
CA PRO A 2 3.41 -7.28 22.76
C PRO A 2 2.92 -6.13 21.86
N GLN A 3 2.59 -6.44 20.60
CA GLN A 3 2.08 -5.45 19.66
C GLN A 3 0.65 -5.06 20.05
N THR A 4 0.41 -3.75 20.20
CA THR A 4 -0.92 -3.21 20.51
C THR A 4 -1.86 -3.40 19.32
N ASP A 5 -3.05 -3.96 19.58
CA ASP A 5 -4.13 -4.04 18.59
C ASP A 5 -5.01 -2.79 18.70
N ILE A 6 -5.12 -2.04 17.60
CA ILE A 6 -5.93 -0.82 17.47
C ILE A 6 -7.18 -1.00 16.60
N GLY A 7 -7.46 -2.25 16.20
CA GLY A 7 -8.57 -2.58 15.30
C GLY A 7 -9.94 -2.65 15.98
N LEU A 8 -10.97 -2.83 15.14
CA LEU A 8 -12.33 -3.12 15.62
C LEU A 8 -12.38 -4.48 16.34
N PRO A 9 -13.20 -4.60 17.41
CA PRO A 9 -13.50 -5.89 18.00
C PRO A 9 -14.25 -6.76 16.98
N HIS A 10 -13.97 -8.06 16.99
CA HIS A 10 -14.64 -9.02 16.12
C HIS A 10 -15.30 -10.12 16.95
N GLU A 11 -16.61 -10.26 16.75
CA GLU A 11 -17.39 -11.34 17.34
C GLU A 11 -17.16 -12.61 16.54
N ARG A 12 -16.44 -13.57 17.16
CA ARG A 12 -16.22 -14.88 16.55
C ARG A 12 -17.48 -15.72 16.69
N PRO A 13 -17.95 -16.37 15.61
CA PRO A 13 -19.04 -17.34 15.71
C PRO A 13 -18.63 -18.53 16.59
N SER A 14 -19.62 -19.26 17.10
CA SER A 14 -19.38 -20.45 17.92
C SER A 14 -18.60 -21.50 17.14
N ARG A 15 -17.39 -21.82 17.63
CA ARG A 15 -16.51 -22.84 17.02
C ARG A 15 -17.19 -24.19 16.85
N ALA A 16 -18.08 -24.56 17.77
CA ALA A 16 -18.80 -25.82 17.73
C ALA A 16 -19.78 -25.88 16.55
N GLU A 17 -20.48 -24.78 16.28
CA GLU A 17 -21.43 -24.67 15.17
C GLU A 17 -20.71 -24.66 13.82
N GLU A 18 -19.62 -23.89 13.71
CA GLU A 18 -18.78 -23.84 12.51
C GLU A 18 -18.20 -25.23 12.17
N LEU A 19 -17.72 -25.97 13.18
CA LEU A 19 -17.22 -27.33 12.98
C LEU A 19 -18.32 -28.32 12.58
N LYS A 20 -19.53 -28.17 13.14
CA LYS A 20 -20.68 -29.00 12.79
C LYS A 20 -21.08 -28.79 11.32
N GLU A 21 -21.14 -27.54 10.89
CA GLU A 21 -21.42 -27.14 9.52
C GLU A 21 -20.39 -27.70 8.53
N ARG A 22 -19.10 -27.47 8.80
CA ARG A 22 -18.01 -28.00 7.97
C ARG A 22 -18.03 -29.52 7.85
N LYS A 23 -18.33 -30.22 8.95
CA LYS A 23 -18.48 -31.69 8.94
C LYS A 23 -19.68 -32.15 8.11
N ARG A 24 -20.78 -31.39 8.10
CA ARG A 24 -21.94 -31.69 7.26
C ARG A 24 -21.58 -31.58 5.78
N ILE A 25 -21.01 -30.45 5.36
CA ILE A 25 -20.57 -30.21 3.97
C ILE A 25 -19.57 -31.28 3.52
N LEU A 26 -18.58 -31.62 4.36
CA LEU A 26 -17.61 -32.69 4.03
C LEU A 26 -18.28 -34.06 3.83
N ARG A 27 -19.32 -34.39 4.61
CA ARG A 27 -20.06 -35.65 4.46
C ARG A 27 -20.90 -35.65 3.18
N GLU A 28 -21.53 -34.53 2.84
CA GLU A 28 -22.31 -34.38 1.60
C GLU A 28 -21.41 -34.50 0.37
N ASN A 29 -20.28 -33.77 0.35
CA ASN A 29 -19.30 -33.84 -0.74
C ASN A 29 -18.75 -35.25 -0.94
N ARG A 30 -18.46 -35.99 0.15
CA ARG A 30 -17.99 -37.38 0.07
C ARG A 30 -19.06 -38.38 -0.37
N ARG A 31 -20.35 -38.07 -0.19
CA ARG A 31 -21.45 -38.92 -0.67
C ARG A 31 -21.72 -38.73 -2.15
N ASN A 32 -21.26 -37.63 -2.74
CA ASN A 32 -21.45 -37.36 -4.17
C ASN A 32 -20.53 -38.26 -5.02
N ALA A 33 -21.12 -39.23 -5.70
CA ALA A 33 -20.41 -40.18 -6.57
C ALA A 33 -19.80 -39.52 -7.82
N GLU A 34 -20.37 -38.42 -8.31
CA GLU A 34 -19.83 -37.67 -9.46
C GLU A 34 -18.55 -36.93 -9.06
N MET A 35 -18.55 -36.31 -7.88
CA MET A 35 -17.38 -35.64 -7.33
C MET A 35 -16.25 -36.64 -7.05
N GLU A 36 -16.56 -37.83 -6.56
CA GLU A 36 -15.57 -38.92 -6.38
C GLU A 36 -14.98 -39.35 -7.72
N ARG A 37 -15.83 -39.58 -8.73
CA ARG A 37 -15.38 -40.00 -10.07
C ARG A 37 -14.50 -38.93 -10.70
N ALA A 38 -14.91 -37.67 -10.65
CA ALA A 38 -14.14 -36.54 -11.16
C ALA A 38 -12.79 -36.40 -10.41
N ALA A 39 -12.76 -36.61 -9.09
CA ALA A 39 -11.52 -36.53 -8.31
C ALA A 39 -10.55 -37.65 -8.69
N ARG A 40 -11.06 -38.87 -8.90
CA ARG A 40 -10.26 -40.01 -9.37
C ARG A 40 -9.69 -39.79 -10.77
N LEU A 41 -10.45 -39.15 -11.65
CA LEU A 41 -10.03 -38.79 -13.02
C LEU A 41 -9.23 -37.49 -13.09
N ARG A 42 -9.03 -36.78 -11.97
CA ARG A 42 -8.33 -35.49 -11.87
C ARG A 42 -8.97 -34.38 -12.73
N THR A 43 -10.29 -34.43 -12.90
CA THR A 43 -11.05 -33.43 -13.68
C THR A 43 -11.84 -32.46 -12.80
N VAL A 44 -11.71 -32.53 -11.48
CA VAL A 44 -12.40 -31.61 -10.56
C VAL A 44 -11.86 -30.20 -10.71
N LEU A 45 -12.77 -29.26 -10.94
CA LEU A 45 -12.50 -27.82 -10.93
C LEU A 45 -13.13 -27.21 -9.69
N ILE A 46 -12.41 -26.29 -9.05
CA ILE A 46 -12.88 -25.56 -7.88
C ILE A 46 -13.23 -24.13 -8.33
N PRO A 47 -14.44 -23.63 -8.03
CA PRO A 47 -14.81 -22.26 -8.36
C PRO A 47 -13.97 -21.27 -7.54
N LEU A 48 -13.05 -20.57 -8.19
CA LEU A 48 -12.11 -19.67 -7.52
C LEU A 48 -12.80 -18.45 -6.89
N GLU A 49 -13.89 -17.97 -7.51
CA GLU A 49 -14.68 -16.85 -6.99
C GLU A 49 -15.33 -17.17 -5.64
N GLU A 50 -15.89 -18.37 -5.49
CA GLU A 50 -16.47 -18.82 -4.22
C GLU A 50 -15.41 -19.02 -3.15
N VAL A 51 -14.26 -19.61 -3.52
CA VAL A 51 -13.11 -19.75 -2.62
C VAL A 51 -12.65 -18.39 -2.12
N ARG A 52 -12.58 -17.40 -3.01
CA ARG A 52 -12.18 -16.04 -2.69
C ARG A 52 -13.20 -15.37 -1.76
N ALA A 53 -14.49 -15.48 -2.04
CA ALA A 53 -15.55 -14.92 -1.21
C ALA A 53 -15.54 -15.51 0.21
N GLU A 54 -15.39 -16.83 0.34
CA GLU A 54 -15.28 -17.50 1.63
C GLU A 54 -14.00 -17.12 2.37
N TRP A 55 -12.89 -17.00 1.64
CA TRP A 55 -11.61 -16.56 2.18
C TRP A 55 -11.72 -15.13 2.73
N GLU A 56 -12.31 -14.20 1.99
CA GLU A 56 -12.50 -12.80 2.41
C GLU A 56 -13.28 -12.69 3.73
N ARG A 57 -14.27 -13.57 3.95
CA ARG A 57 -15.08 -13.61 5.18
C ARG A 57 -14.36 -14.22 6.39
N THR A 58 -13.49 -15.21 6.17
CA THR A 58 -12.93 -16.04 7.26
C THR A 58 -11.49 -15.68 7.61
N SER A 59 -10.54 -16.13 6.79
CA SER A 59 -9.09 -16.03 7.05
C SER A 59 -8.43 -14.85 6.34
N GLY A 60 -9.14 -14.20 5.41
CA GLY A 60 -8.69 -13.07 4.64
C GLY A 60 -8.14 -11.92 5.47
N PRO A 61 -8.86 -11.42 6.49
CA PRO A 61 -8.38 -10.33 7.34
C PRO A 61 -7.01 -10.61 7.97
N PHE A 62 -6.79 -11.83 8.48
CA PHE A 62 -5.50 -12.23 9.05
C PHE A 62 -4.39 -12.32 8.02
N HIS A 63 -4.69 -12.84 6.82
CA HIS A 63 -3.71 -12.89 5.73
C HIS A 63 -3.33 -11.48 5.26
N LYS A 64 -4.31 -10.58 5.11
CA LYS A 64 -4.10 -9.18 4.76
C LYS A 64 -3.26 -8.46 5.82
N GLN A 65 -3.54 -8.68 7.10
CA GLN A 65 -2.72 -8.16 8.20
C GLN A 65 -1.28 -8.68 8.11
N ARG A 66 -1.07 -9.96 7.85
CA ARG A 66 0.27 -10.54 7.71
C ARG A 66 1.03 -9.95 6.52
N VAL A 67 0.36 -9.76 5.39
CA VAL A 67 0.94 -9.13 4.20
C VAL A 67 1.29 -7.66 4.47
N ALA A 68 0.39 -6.89 5.09
CA ALA A 68 0.65 -5.52 5.48
C ALA A 68 1.83 -5.38 6.46
N LYS A 69 1.95 -6.31 7.41
CA LYS A 69 3.10 -6.39 8.33
C LYS A 69 4.40 -6.69 7.57
N HIS A 70 4.38 -7.63 6.64
CA HIS A 70 5.54 -7.95 5.80
C HIS A 70 5.97 -6.75 4.95
N CYS A 71 5.00 -6.05 4.37
CA CYS A 71 5.23 -4.85 3.58
C CYS A 71 5.53 -3.62 4.43
N GLY A 72 5.70 -3.70 5.76
CA GLY A 72 6.09 -2.57 6.61
C GLY A 72 5.01 -1.51 6.89
N VAL A 73 3.76 -1.71 6.42
CA VAL A 73 2.68 -0.72 6.53
C VAL A 73 2.43 -0.28 7.98
N PHE A 74 2.32 -1.23 8.90
CA PHE A 74 2.06 -0.93 10.32
C PHE A 74 3.25 -0.27 11.02
N ARG A 75 4.47 -0.59 10.61
CA ARG A 75 5.69 0.00 11.18
C ARG A 75 5.73 1.49 10.84
N ASP A 76 5.46 1.82 9.58
CA ASP A 76 5.63 3.17 9.06
C ASP A 76 4.41 4.05 9.44
N LEU A 77 3.17 3.55 9.32
CA LEU A 77 1.95 4.35 9.58
C LEU A 77 1.53 4.42 11.05
N PHE A 78 1.83 3.39 11.84
CA PHE A 78 1.31 3.24 13.21
C PHE A 78 2.40 2.94 14.25
N GLN A 79 3.68 3.15 13.92
CA GLN A 79 4.83 2.88 14.80
C GLN A 79 4.84 1.47 15.39
N GLY A 80 4.33 0.48 14.63
CA GLY A 80 4.30 -0.93 15.02
C GLY A 80 3.00 -1.41 15.66
N ALA A 81 2.03 -0.52 15.92
CA ALA A 81 0.68 -0.95 16.28
C ALA A 81 -0.03 -1.60 15.08
N THR A 82 -0.78 -2.65 15.33
CA THR A 82 -1.40 -3.46 14.28
C THR A 82 -2.92 -3.41 14.38
N PHE A 83 -3.63 -3.65 13.29
CA PHE A 83 -5.06 -3.95 13.33
C PHE A 83 -5.41 -5.03 12.32
N THR A 84 -6.54 -5.68 12.54
CA THR A 84 -7.08 -6.67 11.61
C THR A 84 -8.12 -5.98 10.71
N PRO A 85 -7.93 -5.95 9.38
CA PRO A 85 -8.87 -5.32 8.45
C PRO A 85 -10.09 -6.20 8.24
N TRP A 86 -11.07 -6.11 9.15
CA TRP A 86 -12.31 -6.87 9.09
C TRP A 86 -13.22 -6.42 7.94
N VAL A 87 -13.19 -5.12 7.61
CA VAL A 87 -14.00 -4.57 6.52
C VAL A 87 -13.25 -4.74 5.21
N ALA A 88 -13.85 -5.48 4.27
CA ALA A 88 -13.28 -5.69 2.95
C ALA A 88 -13.40 -4.40 2.12
N LEU A 89 -12.29 -3.66 2.02
CA LEU A 89 -12.16 -2.50 1.16
C LEU A 89 -11.83 -2.95 -0.26
N ARG A 90 -12.71 -2.64 -1.22
CA ARG A 90 -12.52 -2.92 -2.65
C ARG A 90 -12.29 -1.60 -3.37
N VAL A 91 -11.13 -1.45 -3.97
CA VAL A 91 -10.72 -0.26 -4.71
C VAL A 91 -10.44 -0.68 -6.15
N GLN A 92 -11.00 0.06 -7.11
CA GLN A 92 -10.87 -0.21 -8.54
C GLN A 92 -10.62 1.09 -9.28
N TYR A 93 -9.60 1.11 -10.13
CA TYR A 93 -9.36 2.23 -11.05
C TYR A 93 -10.02 1.93 -12.39
N SER A 94 -10.74 2.91 -12.93
CA SER A 94 -11.34 2.84 -14.27
C SER A 94 -10.45 3.60 -15.25
N GLN A 95 -9.94 2.92 -16.27
CA GLN A 95 -9.26 3.55 -17.40
C GLN A 95 -10.26 3.91 -18.51
N GLU A 96 -9.89 4.84 -19.40
CA GLU A 96 -10.72 5.31 -20.51
C GLU A 96 -11.23 4.17 -21.44
N ASP A 97 -10.51 3.04 -21.51
CA ASP A 97 -10.83 1.88 -22.36
C ASP A 97 -11.69 0.79 -21.67
N GLU A 98 -12.52 1.15 -20.68
CA GLU A 98 -13.38 0.23 -19.89
C GLU A 98 -12.63 -0.87 -19.09
N HIS A 99 -11.30 -0.84 -19.04
CA HIS A 99 -10.51 -1.77 -18.25
C HIS A 99 -10.51 -1.35 -16.78
N LEU A 100 -10.96 -2.26 -15.91
CA LEU A 100 -10.94 -2.08 -14.46
C LEU A 100 -9.66 -2.67 -13.88
N VAL A 101 -8.89 -1.84 -13.19
CA VAL A 101 -7.66 -2.24 -12.50
C VAL A 101 -7.95 -2.36 -10.99
N PRO A 102 -8.17 -3.57 -10.46
CA PRO A 102 -8.44 -3.75 -9.04
C PRO A 102 -7.16 -3.58 -8.21
N VAL A 103 -7.30 -2.91 -7.07
CA VAL A 103 -6.27 -2.81 -6.04
C VAL A 103 -6.51 -3.89 -4.99
N TYR A 104 -5.47 -4.64 -4.69
CA TYR A 104 -5.46 -5.71 -3.70
C TYR A 104 -4.54 -5.34 -2.53
N TYR A 105 -3.44 -6.09 -2.35
CA TYR A 105 -2.56 -6.00 -1.18
C TYR A 105 -1.09 -6.02 -1.63
N GLY A 106 -0.72 -5.08 -2.49
CA GLY A 106 0.64 -4.90 -3.03
C GLY A 106 0.81 -5.29 -4.49
N ASN A 107 -0.27 -5.45 -5.26
CA ASN A 107 -0.17 -5.57 -6.72
C ASN A 107 0.37 -4.27 -7.33
N MET A 108 0.94 -4.38 -8.53
CA MET A 108 1.46 -3.23 -9.25
C MET A 108 0.31 -2.49 -9.95
N VAL A 109 0.26 -1.17 -9.78
CA VAL A 109 -0.63 -0.26 -10.50
C VAL A 109 0.20 0.93 -10.95
N THR A 110 0.12 1.25 -12.22
CA THR A 110 0.90 2.33 -12.83
C THR A 110 0.31 3.70 -12.50
N PRO A 111 1.12 4.78 -12.52
CA PRO A 111 0.60 6.14 -12.35
C PRO A 111 -0.43 6.53 -13.40
N SER A 112 -0.30 6.01 -14.62
CA SER A 112 -1.23 6.23 -15.72
C SER A 112 -2.61 5.64 -15.44
N GLU A 113 -2.66 4.40 -14.92
CA GLU A 113 -3.91 3.76 -14.48
C GLU A 113 -4.52 4.47 -13.26
N ALA A 114 -3.68 5.01 -12.37
CA ALA A 114 -4.10 5.72 -11.16
C ALA A 114 -4.23 7.25 -11.35
N SER A 115 -4.44 7.72 -12.58
CA SER A 115 -4.54 9.15 -12.91
C SER A 115 -5.85 9.79 -12.43
N SER A 116 -6.94 9.03 -12.40
CA SER A 116 -8.25 9.46 -11.91
C SER A 116 -8.54 8.88 -10.51
N PRO A 117 -9.44 9.49 -9.71
CA PRO A 117 -9.84 8.92 -8.43
C PRO A 117 -10.51 7.54 -8.63
N PRO A 118 -10.19 6.54 -7.79
CA PRO A 118 -10.74 5.20 -7.94
C PRO A 118 -12.19 5.10 -7.47
N GLU A 119 -12.88 4.09 -7.97
CA GLU A 119 -14.13 3.61 -7.38
C GLU A 119 -13.82 2.76 -6.15
N VAL A 120 -14.44 3.12 -5.02
CA VAL A 120 -14.20 2.44 -3.75
C VAL A 120 -15.53 1.95 -3.19
N SER A 121 -15.57 0.67 -2.82
CA SER A 121 -16.74 0.02 -2.24
C SER A 121 -16.35 -0.81 -1.02
N TYR A 122 -17.23 -0.80 -0.02
CA TYR A 122 -17.08 -1.57 1.22
C TYR A 122 -18.45 -1.79 1.84
N GLU A 123 -18.57 -2.83 2.66
CA GLU A 123 -19.79 -3.14 3.40
C GLU A 123 -19.88 -2.25 4.65
N ALA A 124 -20.99 -1.52 4.77
CA ALA A 124 -21.20 -0.55 5.83
C ALA A 124 -22.63 -0.62 6.40
N ASP A 125 -22.74 -0.47 7.72
CA ASP A 125 -24.03 -0.42 8.42
C ASP A 125 -24.79 0.86 8.07
N LYS A 126 -26.12 0.81 8.01
CA LYS A 126 -26.95 2.01 7.80
C LYS A 126 -26.71 3.03 8.93
N GLY A 127 -26.41 4.28 8.57
CA GLY A 127 -26.15 5.36 9.53
C GLY A 127 -24.73 5.37 10.13
N SER A 128 -23.85 4.45 9.71
CA SER A 128 -22.43 4.50 10.07
C SER A 128 -21.71 5.60 9.27
N LEU A 129 -20.66 6.15 9.88
CA LEU A 129 -19.82 7.19 9.27
C LEU A 129 -18.39 6.67 9.10
N TRP A 130 -17.77 7.01 7.98
CA TRP A 130 -16.46 6.49 7.62
C TRP A 130 -15.52 7.60 7.12
N THR A 131 -14.23 7.32 7.20
CA THR A 131 -13.18 8.18 6.65
C THR A 131 -12.24 7.34 5.80
N LEU A 132 -12.02 7.79 4.57
CA LEU A 132 -11.11 7.18 3.62
C LEU A 132 -9.87 8.06 3.47
N LEU A 133 -8.70 7.44 3.57
CA LEU A 133 -7.40 8.08 3.51
C LEU A 133 -6.52 7.33 2.51
N LEU A 134 -5.88 8.05 1.58
CA LEU A 134 -4.84 7.51 0.69
C LEU A 134 -3.51 8.21 0.96
N THR A 135 -2.51 7.47 1.41
CA THR A 135 -1.19 8.00 1.76
C THR A 135 -0.06 7.25 1.06
N ASN A 136 1.06 7.96 0.88
CA ASN A 136 2.29 7.44 0.29
C ASN A 136 3.47 7.70 1.25
N PRO A 137 3.89 6.72 2.06
CA PRO A 137 5.03 6.86 2.96
C PRO A 137 6.39 6.90 2.23
N ASP A 138 6.50 6.34 1.04
CA ASP A 138 7.78 6.26 0.31
C ASP A 138 8.01 7.48 -0.62
N GLY A 139 6.97 8.30 -0.83
CA GLY A 139 6.94 9.36 -1.82
C GLY A 139 7.59 10.68 -1.41
N HIS A 140 7.92 10.88 -0.15
CA HIS A 140 8.29 12.19 0.35
C HIS A 140 9.73 12.57 -0.03
N LEU A 141 9.87 13.67 -0.79
CA LEU A 141 11.13 14.04 -1.46
C LEU A 141 12.19 14.68 -0.54
N ARG A 142 11.81 15.10 0.68
CA ARG A 142 12.70 15.90 1.56
C ARG A 142 12.94 15.31 2.93
N ASP A 143 12.01 14.49 3.41
CA ASP A 143 11.97 13.96 4.77
C ASP A 143 11.50 12.52 4.68
N ALA A 144 12.25 11.62 5.29
CA ALA A 144 12.07 10.18 5.16
C ALA A 144 10.96 9.65 6.09
N ASP A 145 10.65 10.37 7.17
CA ASP A 145 9.65 9.97 8.15
C ASP A 145 8.25 10.57 7.86
N SER A 146 8.17 11.43 6.83
CA SER A 146 6.94 12.10 6.41
C SER A 146 6.30 11.41 5.22
N GLU A 147 4.98 11.50 5.11
CA GLU A 147 4.19 10.91 4.04
C GLU A 147 3.57 12.01 3.16
N TYR A 148 3.17 11.69 1.94
CA TYR A 148 2.26 12.54 1.17
C TYR A 148 0.82 12.03 1.25
N LEU A 149 -0.11 12.94 1.54
CA LEU A 149 -1.54 12.67 1.52
C LEU A 149 -2.10 12.91 0.11
N HIS A 150 -2.46 11.83 -0.58
CA HIS A 150 -3.02 11.85 -1.93
C HIS A 150 -4.52 12.11 -1.94
N TRP A 151 -5.29 11.54 -1.01
CA TRP A 151 -6.73 11.72 -0.95
C TRP A 151 -7.28 11.56 0.47
N LEU A 152 -8.19 12.46 0.88
CA LEU A 152 -8.85 12.39 2.18
C LEU A 152 -10.32 12.77 2.05
N VAL A 153 -11.19 11.81 2.36
CA VAL A 153 -12.65 11.99 2.38
C VAL A 153 -13.15 11.58 3.76
N THR A 154 -13.90 12.47 4.41
CA THR A 154 -14.33 12.32 5.80
C THR A 154 -15.86 12.33 5.90
N ASN A 155 -16.41 11.83 7.01
CA ASN A 155 -17.85 11.82 7.27
C ASN A 155 -18.67 11.18 6.13
N ILE A 156 -18.16 10.08 5.57
CA ILE A 156 -18.82 9.33 4.50
C ILE A 156 -20.02 8.59 5.10
N PRO A 157 -21.26 8.87 4.67
CA PRO A 157 -22.43 8.17 5.17
C PRO A 157 -22.56 6.79 4.51
N GLY A 158 -22.50 5.74 5.32
CA GLY A 158 -22.58 4.35 4.84
C GLY A 158 -21.44 4.03 3.88
N SER A 159 -21.77 3.71 2.62
CA SER A 159 -20.81 3.39 1.57
C SER A 159 -20.74 4.45 0.46
N ASP A 160 -21.47 5.58 0.59
CA ASP A 160 -21.55 6.61 -0.45
C ASP A 160 -20.46 7.67 -0.30
N ILE A 161 -19.32 7.42 -0.95
CA ILE A 161 -18.12 8.27 -0.87
C ILE A 161 -18.36 9.66 -1.45
N LYS A 162 -19.25 9.79 -2.45
CA LYS A 162 -19.56 11.08 -3.08
C LYS A 162 -20.32 12.01 -2.13
N ALA A 163 -21.08 11.45 -1.20
CA ALA A 163 -21.76 12.21 -0.15
C ALA A 163 -20.83 12.59 1.02
N GLY A 164 -19.61 12.04 1.06
CA GLY A 164 -18.59 12.42 2.04
C GLY A 164 -18.02 13.81 1.80
N LYS A 165 -17.44 14.39 2.85
CA LYS A 165 -16.74 15.68 2.77
C LYS A 165 -15.29 15.45 2.34
N GLU A 166 -14.97 15.84 1.11
CA GLU A 166 -13.61 15.81 0.60
C GLU A 166 -12.76 16.91 1.28
N MET A 167 -11.85 16.50 2.15
CA MET A 167 -10.94 17.40 2.87
C MET A 167 -9.67 17.65 2.08
N CYS A 168 -9.29 16.71 1.21
CA CYS A 168 -8.14 16.82 0.35
C CYS A 168 -8.42 16.11 -0.97
N HIS A 169 -8.48 16.88 -2.06
CA HIS A 169 -8.74 16.34 -3.40
C HIS A 169 -7.71 15.30 -3.83
N TYR A 170 -8.15 14.36 -4.66
CA TYR A 170 -7.30 13.31 -5.20
C TYR A 170 -6.10 13.88 -5.97
N LEU A 171 -4.90 13.43 -5.62
CA LEU A 171 -3.68 13.69 -6.36
C LEU A 171 -3.15 12.37 -6.89
N PRO A 172 -2.91 12.23 -8.20
CA PRO A 172 -2.32 11.02 -8.76
C PRO A 172 -0.99 10.67 -8.10
N PRO A 173 -0.60 9.39 -8.03
CA PRO A 173 0.75 9.02 -7.61
C PRO A 173 1.81 9.61 -8.55
N PHE A 174 2.89 10.12 -7.98
CA PHE A 174 4.03 10.68 -8.72
C PHE A 174 5.37 10.10 -8.21
N PRO A 175 5.58 8.77 -8.27
CA PRO A 175 6.86 8.18 -7.89
C PRO A 175 7.99 8.74 -8.76
N ALA A 176 9.02 9.33 -8.16
CA ALA A 176 10.11 9.96 -8.89
C ALA A 176 10.96 8.91 -9.64
N MET A 177 11.60 9.31 -10.73
CA MET A 177 12.42 8.38 -11.50
C MET A 177 13.63 7.92 -10.67
N GLY A 178 13.82 6.60 -10.58
CA GLY A 178 14.97 5.98 -9.90
C GLY A 178 14.85 5.83 -8.37
N THR A 179 13.70 6.15 -7.77
CA THR A 179 13.42 5.88 -6.34
C THR A 179 12.91 4.46 -6.08
N GLY A 180 12.53 3.72 -7.13
CA GLY A 180 12.06 2.34 -7.03
C GLY A 180 10.54 2.24 -6.91
N TYR A 181 10.07 1.33 -6.07
CA TYR A 181 8.64 1.07 -5.85
C TYR A 181 8.11 1.83 -4.65
N HIS A 182 7.02 2.55 -4.83
CA HIS A 182 6.33 3.29 -3.78
C HIS A 182 5.06 2.56 -3.41
N ARG A 183 4.78 2.44 -2.10
CA ARG A 183 3.54 1.86 -1.61
C ARG A 183 2.50 2.96 -1.46
N LEU A 184 1.36 2.82 -2.12
CA LEU A 184 0.20 3.67 -1.89
C LEU A 184 -0.83 2.91 -1.09
N ILE A 185 -1.25 3.48 0.03
CA ILE A 185 -2.00 2.78 1.07
C ILE A 185 -3.35 3.47 1.27
N PHE A 186 -4.42 2.72 1.03
CA PHE A 186 -5.78 3.09 1.40
C PHE A 186 -6.09 2.59 2.80
N LEU A 187 -6.47 3.52 3.67
CA LEU A 187 -6.97 3.25 5.00
C LEU A 187 -8.43 3.65 5.10
N LEU A 188 -9.24 2.74 5.63
CA LEU A 188 -10.63 3.00 5.95
C LEU A 188 -10.81 2.99 7.47
N PHE A 189 -11.29 4.11 8.01
CA PHE A 189 -11.60 4.27 9.43
C PHE A 189 -13.11 4.32 9.65
N LYS A 190 -13.60 3.56 10.64
CA LYS A 190 -14.97 3.68 11.15
C LYS A 190 -15.01 4.81 12.17
N GLN A 191 -15.93 5.75 11.99
CA GLN A 191 -16.14 6.87 12.91
C GLN A 191 -17.26 6.53 13.89
N ARG A 192 -17.13 6.97 15.14
CA ARG A 192 -18.19 6.83 16.15
C ARG A 192 -19.32 7.84 15.98
N GLY A 193 -19.07 8.95 15.30
CA GLY A 193 -20.01 10.02 15.01
C GLY A 193 -19.42 11.06 14.07
N PRO A 194 -20.15 12.14 13.76
CA PRO A 194 -19.65 13.24 12.93
C PRO A 194 -18.47 13.93 13.62
N ILE A 195 -17.36 14.08 12.91
CA ILE A 195 -16.15 14.74 13.41
C ILE A 195 -15.88 15.96 12.55
N ASP A 196 -15.47 17.06 13.18
CA ASP A 196 -14.97 18.22 12.45
C ASP A 196 -13.47 18.05 12.14
N PHE A 197 -13.15 17.96 10.84
CA PHE A 197 -11.78 17.89 10.32
C PHE A 197 -11.31 19.23 9.73
N SER A 198 -11.93 20.35 10.12
CA SER A 198 -11.60 21.68 9.62
C SER A 198 -10.10 22.02 9.65
N GLN A 199 -9.35 21.52 10.63
CA GLN A 199 -7.91 21.72 10.75
C GLN A 199 -7.07 20.94 9.73
N ASP A 200 -7.57 19.78 9.26
CA ASP A 200 -6.91 18.92 8.27
C ASP A 200 -7.40 19.22 6.85
N ALA A 201 -8.26 20.23 6.69
CA ALA A 201 -8.74 20.71 5.41
C ALA A 201 -7.59 21.30 4.58
N ARG A 202 -7.51 20.88 3.32
CA ARG A 202 -6.60 21.47 2.33
C ARG A 202 -7.41 22.25 1.29
N PRO A 203 -6.80 23.29 0.68
CA PRO A 203 -7.45 23.96 -0.43
C PRO A 203 -7.70 22.98 -1.58
N ALA A 204 -8.77 23.20 -2.35
CA ALA A 204 -9.04 22.45 -3.57
C ALA A 204 -8.92 23.42 -4.77
N PRO A 205 -7.96 23.24 -5.70
CA PRO A 205 -6.89 22.24 -5.72
C PRO A 205 -5.62 22.66 -4.94
N CYS A 206 -5.13 21.76 -4.08
CA CYS A 206 -3.81 21.77 -3.41
C CYS A 206 -2.72 20.99 -4.17
N TYR A 207 -1.92 21.70 -4.96
CA TYR A 207 -0.70 21.16 -5.59
C TYR A 207 0.59 21.45 -4.79
N SER A 208 0.46 22.06 -3.61
CA SER A 208 1.62 22.36 -2.76
C SER A 208 2.05 21.12 -1.96
N LEU A 209 3.24 20.60 -2.28
CA LEU A 209 3.81 19.43 -1.59
C LEU A 209 3.95 19.64 -0.08
N LYS A 210 4.27 20.87 0.37
CA LYS A 210 4.38 21.18 1.82
C LYS A 210 3.05 21.01 2.56
N MET A 211 1.95 21.37 1.90
CA MET A 211 0.62 21.21 2.48
C MET A 211 0.19 19.75 2.44
N ARG A 212 0.65 19.00 1.43
CA ARG A 212 0.40 17.56 1.26
C ARG A 212 1.20 16.69 2.22
N THR A 213 2.29 17.20 2.81
CA THR A 213 3.02 16.54 3.89
C THR A 213 2.06 16.17 5.02
N PHE A 214 2.13 14.91 5.45
CA PHE A 214 1.18 14.32 6.38
C PHE A 214 1.85 13.22 7.19
N SER A 215 1.36 12.99 8.41
CA SER A 215 1.72 11.83 9.24
C SER A 215 0.44 11.12 9.64
N THR A 216 0.28 9.88 9.18
CA THR A 216 -0.90 9.07 9.51
C THR A 216 -0.96 8.80 11.01
N PHE A 217 0.18 8.60 11.65
CA PHE A 217 0.28 8.37 13.09
C PHE A 217 -0.27 9.55 13.89
N ASP A 218 0.15 10.78 13.58
CA ASP A 218 -0.28 11.97 14.31
C ASP A 218 -1.77 12.25 14.09
N PHE A 219 -2.26 12.05 12.86
CA PHE A 219 -3.68 12.15 12.54
C PHE A 219 -4.51 11.15 13.36
N TYR A 220 -4.11 9.88 13.35
CA TYR A 220 -4.80 8.86 14.13
C TYR A 220 -4.74 9.16 15.63
N ARG A 221 -3.59 9.61 16.14
CA ARG A 221 -3.42 9.95 17.56
C ARG A 221 -4.34 11.08 18.02
N LYS A 222 -4.56 12.11 17.18
CA LYS A 222 -5.49 13.22 17.45
C LYS A 222 -6.94 12.74 17.55
N HIS A 223 -7.32 11.77 16.72
CA HIS A 223 -8.71 11.31 16.59
C HIS A 223 -8.97 9.91 17.15
N LYS A 224 -8.03 9.32 17.90
CA LYS A 224 -8.04 7.91 18.33
C LYS A 224 -9.34 7.48 19.03
N ASP A 225 -9.99 8.39 19.75
CA ASP A 225 -11.18 8.11 20.54
C ASP A 225 -12.45 8.12 19.67
N ALA A 226 -12.37 8.72 18.48
CA ALA A 226 -13.48 8.94 17.56
C ALA A 226 -13.39 8.09 16.29
N ILE A 227 -12.17 7.70 15.85
CA ILE A 227 -11.95 6.87 14.66
C ILE A 227 -11.26 5.55 15.02
N THR A 228 -11.62 4.48 14.31
CA THR A 228 -11.00 3.16 14.48
C THR A 228 -10.68 2.55 13.12
N PRO A 229 -9.43 2.11 12.86
CA PRO A 229 -9.07 1.50 11.59
C PRO A 229 -9.82 0.18 11.39
N ALA A 230 -10.40 0.02 10.20
CA ALA A 230 -11.35 -1.05 9.91
C ALA A 230 -11.04 -1.77 8.60
N GLY A 231 -10.55 -1.05 7.59
CA GLY A 231 -10.19 -1.59 6.28
C GLY A 231 -8.81 -1.10 5.83
N LEU A 232 -8.18 -1.92 4.99
CA LEU A 232 -6.86 -1.66 4.44
C LEU A 232 -6.81 -2.24 3.02
N ALA A 233 -6.32 -1.45 2.07
CA ALA A 233 -5.91 -1.91 0.74
C ALA A 233 -4.66 -1.13 0.34
N PHE A 234 -3.76 -1.71 -0.45
CA PHE A 234 -2.60 -0.97 -0.91
C PHE A 234 -2.06 -1.56 -2.21
N PHE A 235 -1.37 -0.74 -2.98
CA PHE A 235 -0.72 -1.14 -4.22
C PHE A 235 0.71 -0.60 -4.28
N GLN A 236 1.49 -1.14 -5.20
CA GLN A 236 2.83 -0.66 -5.51
C GLN A 236 2.80 0.11 -6.81
N CYS A 237 3.48 1.24 -6.83
CA CYS A 237 3.57 2.14 -7.97
C CYS A 237 5.03 2.39 -8.33
N GLN A 238 5.32 2.38 -9.63
CA GLN A 238 6.63 2.70 -10.18
C GLN A 238 6.49 3.89 -11.11
N TRP A 239 7.58 4.62 -11.33
CA TRP A 239 7.64 5.69 -12.33
C TRP A 239 7.16 5.22 -13.72
N ASP A 240 6.40 6.09 -14.37
CA ASP A 240 5.96 6.02 -15.77
C ASP A 240 6.04 7.43 -16.37
N SER A 241 6.06 7.53 -17.69
CA SER A 241 5.99 8.75 -18.49
C SER A 241 4.91 9.75 -18.10
N SER A 242 3.77 9.30 -17.55
CA SER A 242 2.71 10.18 -17.02
C SER A 242 3.10 10.95 -15.75
N VAL A 243 4.14 10.52 -15.04
CA VAL A 243 4.64 11.22 -13.86
C VAL A 243 5.32 12.53 -14.26
N THR A 244 6.01 12.55 -15.40
CA THR A 244 6.64 13.75 -15.94
C THR A 244 5.61 14.86 -16.20
N SER A 245 4.44 14.52 -16.78
CA SER A 245 3.37 15.51 -16.96
C SER A 245 2.80 15.98 -15.63
N THR A 246 2.68 15.10 -14.62
CA THR A 246 2.25 15.46 -13.26
C THR A 246 3.20 16.48 -12.61
N PHE A 247 4.52 16.29 -12.69
CA PHE A 247 5.49 17.25 -12.13
C PHE A 247 5.44 18.61 -12.83
N HIS A 248 5.36 18.63 -14.15
CA HIS A 248 5.41 19.87 -14.92
C HIS A 248 4.08 20.63 -14.95
N GLN A 249 2.95 19.93 -15.10
CA GLN A 249 1.63 20.56 -15.27
C GLN A 249 0.92 20.78 -13.93
N LEU A 250 0.90 19.77 -13.05
CA LEU A 250 0.17 19.86 -11.78
C LEU A 250 1.02 20.52 -10.69
N LEU A 251 2.24 20.03 -10.48
CA LEU A 251 3.12 20.50 -9.41
C LEU A 251 3.95 21.74 -9.80
N ASN A 252 3.97 22.11 -11.09
CA ASN A 252 4.75 23.21 -11.65
C ASN A 252 6.21 23.22 -11.16
N MET A 253 6.86 22.06 -11.21
CA MET A 253 8.24 21.88 -10.77
C MET A 253 9.05 21.02 -11.74
N ARG A 254 10.37 21.03 -11.56
CA ARG A 254 11.26 20.13 -12.30
C ARG A 254 11.19 18.74 -11.69
N GLU A 255 11.12 17.74 -12.56
CA GLU A 255 11.14 16.34 -12.16
C GLU A 255 12.51 15.98 -11.55
N PRO A 256 12.56 15.50 -10.30
CA PRO A 256 13.78 14.98 -9.71
C PRO A 256 14.08 13.57 -10.23
N VAL A 257 15.34 13.32 -10.55
CA VAL A 257 15.83 12.01 -11.01
C VAL A 257 16.86 11.50 -10.02
N PHE A 258 16.68 10.27 -9.58
CA PHE A 258 17.55 9.61 -8.63
C PHE A 258 18.28 8.45 -9.31
N GLU A 259 19.46 8.12 -8.80
CA GLU A 259 20.24 6.97 -9.22
C GLU A 259 20.72 6.20 -8.00
N PHE A 260 20.69 4.88 -8.08
CA PHE A 260 21.22 4.03 -7.02
C PHE A 260 22.75 3.96 -7.10
N VAL A 261 23.42 4.80 -6.32
CA VAL A 261 24.88 4.80 -6.20
C VAL A 261 25.31 3.75 -5.18
N ARG A 262 26.05 2.74 -5.63
CA ARG A 262 26.64 1.73 -4.73
C ARG A 262 27.81 2.33 -3.96
N PRO A 263 28.05 1.91 -2.70
CA PRO A 263 29.27 2.25 -1.99
C PRO A 263 30.50 1.87 -2.83
N PRO A 264 31.56 2.69 -2.80
CA PRO A 264 32.77 2.37 -3.54
C PRO A 264 33.34 1.03 -3.08
N PRO A 265 33.93 0.23 -3.98
CA PRO A 265 34.54 -1.03 -3.61
C PRO A 265 35.64 -0.78 -2.56
N TYR A 266 35.63 -1.59 -1.50
CA TYR A 266 36.67 -1.50 -0.50
C TYR A 266 37.99 -2.01 -1.08
N HIS A 267 39.03 -1.18 -0.95
CA HIS A 267 40.41 -1.57 -1.22
C HIS A 267 41.22 -1.39 0.06
N PRO A 268 41.98 -2.42 0.50
CA PRO A 268 42.86 -2.28 1.66
C PRO A 268 43.93 -1.21 1.38
N ARG A 269 44.54 -0.65 2.43
CA ARG A 269 45.60 0.34 2.26
C ARG A 269 46.70 -0.18 1.33
N GLN A 270 47.06 0.63 0.33
CA GLN A 270 48.12 0.28 -0.61
C GLN A 270 49.45 0.10 0.14
N VAL A 271 50.16 -0.99 -0.14
CA VAL A 271 51.49 -1.27 0.42
C VAL A 271 52.56 -1.06 -0.65
N LYS A 272 53.72 -0.55 -0.24
CA LYS A 272 54.85 -0.30 -1.17
C LYS A 272 55.35 -1.59 -1.85
N PHE A 273 55.31 -2.71 -1.13
CA PHE A 273 55.77 -4.00 -1.62
C PHE A 273 54.65 -5.06 -1.49
N PRO A 274 53.74 -5.14 -2.48
CA PRO A 274 52.61 -6.06 -2.45
C PRO A 274 53.06 -7.50 -2.76
N ARG A 275 53.67 -8.16 -1.77
CA ARG A 275 54.17 -9.54 -1.90
C ARG A 275 53.01 -10.49 -2.24
N HIS A 276 53.24 -11.40 -3.20
CA HIS A 276 52.25 -12.38 -3.68
C HIS A 276 50.97 -11.80 -4.29
N GLN A 277 50.94 -10.52 -4.67
CA GLN A 277 49.82 -9.92 -5.40
C GLN A 277 50.05 -9.98 -6.92
N PRO A 278 48.98 -10.10 -7.73
CA PRO A 278 49.09 -10.04 -9.18
C PRO A 278 49.39 -8.61 -9.67
N LEU A 279 49.89 -8.47 -10.91
CA LEU A 279 50.24 -7.15 -11.49
C LEU A 279 49.05 -6.17 -11.51
N ARG A 280 47.83 -6.69 -11.72
CA ARG A 280 46.57 -5.91 -11.67
C ARG A 280 46.27 -5.29 -10.29
N TYR A 281 47.07 -5.59 -9.27
CA TYR A 281 47.01 -4.90 -7.98
C TYR A 281 47.17 -3.39 -8.11
N LEU A 282 48.09 -2.94 -8.97
CA LEU A 282 48.35 -1.50 -9.17
C LEU A 282 47.15 -0.79 -9.80
N ASP A 283 46.37 -1.49 -10.63
CA ASP A 283 45.18 -0.94 -11.28
C ASP A 283 44.06 -0.63 -10.27
N ARG A 284 44.04 -1.29 -9.10
CA ARG A 284 43.04 -1.02 -8.04
C ARG A 284 43.18 0.38 -7.42
N TYR A 285 44.35 0.99 -7.55
CA TYR A 285 44.68 2.29 -6.99
C TYR A 285 45.00 3.31 -8.09
N ARG A 286 44.67 2.99 -9.35
CA ARG A 286 44.88 3.88 -10.49
C ARG A 286 43.57 4.58 -10.81
N ASP A 287 43.58 5.92 -10.76
CA ASP A 287 42.38 6.72 -11.01
C ASP A 287 42.02 6.83 -12.51
N SER A 288 43.03 6.94 -13.38
CA SER A 288 42.85 7.08 -14.85
C SER A 288 43.48 5.92 -15.61
N GLN A 289 42.85 5.53 -16.73
CA GLN A 289 43.43 4.55 -17.66
C GLN A 289 44.39 5.18 -18.68
N GLU A 290 44.42 6.51 -18.75
CA GLU A 290 45.27 7.24 -19.70
C GLU A 290 46.73 7.26 -19.26
N PRO A 291 47.69 7.21 -20.21
CA PRO A 291 49.10 7.28 -19.90
C PRO A 291 49.46 8.65 -19.31
N THR A 292 50.29 8.66 -18.28
CA THR A 292 50.78 9.88 -17.64
C THR A 292 52.27 10.07 -17.95
N TYR A 293 52.64 11.27 -18.40
CA TYR A 293 54.01 11.62 -18.78
C TYR A 293 54.68 12.56 -17.77
N GLY A 294 53.96 13.05 -16.76
CA GLY A 294 54.53 13.88 -15.69
C GLY A 294 55.13 15.18 -16.24
N ILE A 295 56.45 15.35 -16.12
CA ILE A 295 57.19 16.54 -16.55
C ILE A 295 57.80 16.44 -17.96
N TYR A 296 57.60 15.31 -18.64
CA TYR A 296 58.10 15.07 -20.00
C TYR A 296 57.19 15.67 -21.07
#